data_AF-A0A8R7TDU9-F1
#
_entry.id   AF-A0A8R7TDU9-F1
#
_cell.length_a   1.000
_cell.length_b   1.000
_cell.length_c   1.000
_cell.angle_alpha   90.00
_cell.angle_beta   90.00
_cell.angle_gamma   90.00
#
_symmetry.space_group_name_H-M   'P 1'
#
loop_
_entity.id
_entity.type
_entity.pdbx_description
1 polymer ?
#
loop_
_entity_poly.entity_id
_entity_poly.type
_entity_poly.pdbx_seq_one_letter_code
_entity_poly.pdbx_strand_id
1 'polypeptide(L)'
;MATAVEPDDAVLFAGVSLVLGAACRHLFRGTRVPYTIALLVLGVALGSLEYRTKDGLGKLGAGMRIWANINPDLLLAAFLPALLFESAFSMEAHQIKKCMAQMLLLAGPGVLMSTFLLGTALKLTSPYD
;
A
#
# COMPACT_ATOMS: atom_id res chain seq x y z
N MET A 1 19.20 -28.17 -2.84
CA MET A 1 18.04 -28.60 -3.66
C MET A 1 17.24 -27.36 -3.97
N ALA A 2 17.24 -26.93 -5.23
CA ALA A 2 16.52 -25.75 -5.69
C ALA A 2 15.01 -26.02 -5.62
N THR A 3 14.31 -25.36 -4.71
CA THR A 3 12.84 -25.37 -4.73
C THR A 3 12.41 -24.64 -6.00
N ALA A 4 11.83 -25.37 -6.95
CA ALA A 4 11.19 -24.80 -8.11
C ALA A 4 10.19 -23.75 -7.60
N VAL A 5 10.32 -22.52 -8.11
CA VAL A 5 9.37 -21.45 -7.81
C VAL A 5 8.10 -21.82 -8.57
N GLU A 6 7.11 -22.34 -7.84
CA GLU A 6 5.82 -22.72 -8.42
C GLU A 6 4.83 -21.55 -8.32
N PRO A 7 3.97 -21.32 -9.33
CA PRO A 7 2.95 -20.25 -9.26
C PRO A 7 1.96 -20.44 -8.09
N ASP A 8 1.87 -21.67 -7.57
CA ASP A 8 1.20 -22.04 -6.33
C ASP A 8 1.68 -21.21 -5.11
N ASP A 9 2.99 -21.00 -4.97
CA ASP A 9 3.57 -20.25 -3.84
C ASP A 9 3.11 -18.79 -3.80
N ALA A 10 2.93 -18.18 -4.99
CA ALA A 10 2.44 -16.80 -5.12
C ALA A 10 0.97 -16.66 -4.72
N VAL A 11 0.14 -17.66 -5.06
CA VAL A 11 -1.29 -17.68 -4.68
C VAL A 11 -1.44 -17.95 -3.19
N LEU A 12 -0.65 -18.87 -2.63
CA LEU A 12 -0.61 -19.14 -1.20
C LEU A 12 -0.22 -17.89 -0.41
N PHE A 13 0.83 -17.18 -0.83
CA PHE A 13 1.24 -15.94 -0.18
C PHE A 13 0.16 -14.84 -0.29
N ALA A 14 -0.49 -14.70 -1.44
CA ALA A 14 -1.59 -13.76 -1.63
C ALA A 14 -2.78 -14.08 -0.70
N GLY A 15 -3.16 -15.36 -0.59
CA GLY A 15 -4.22 -15.79 0.32
C GLY A 15 -3.88 -15.54 1.78
N VAL A 16 -2.67 -15.92 2.22
CA VAL A 16 -2.22 -15.71 3.60
C VAL A 16 -2.14 -14.22 3.94
N SER A 17 -1.60 -13.39 3.05
CA SER A 17 -1.49 -11.94 3.27
C SER A 17 -2.87 -11.27 3.32
N LEU A 18 -3.84 -11.72 2.52
CA LEU A 18 -5.22 -11.21 2.55
C LEU A 18 -5.95 -11.59 3.84
N VAL A 19 -5.81 -12.84 4.30
CA VAL A 19 -6.35 -13.30 5.59
C VAL A 19 -5.70 -12.55 6.74
N LEU A 20 -4.38 -12.39 6.72
CA LEU A 20 -3.63 -11.66 7.73
C LEU A 20 -4.06 -10.17 7.77
N GLY A 21 -4.27 -9.56 6.61
CA GLY A 21 -4.77 -8.19 6.51
C GLY A 21 -6.20 -8.03 7.03
N ALA A 22 -7.09 -8.98 6.72
CA ALA A 22 -8.45 -9.00 7.24
C ALA A 22 -8.48 -9.24 8.76
N ALA A 23 -7.67 -10.16 9.26
CA ALA A 23 -7.50 -10.41 10.68
C ALA A 23 -6.94 -9.18 11.41
N CYS A 24 -5.94 -8.51 10.84
CA CYS A 24 -5.41 -7.25 11.37
C CYS A 24 -6.50 -6.18 11.40
N ARG A 25 -7.27 -6.02 10.32
CA ARG A 25 -8.42 -5.09 10.28
C ARG A 25 -9.46 -5.43 11.33
N HIS A 26 -9.70 -6.71 11.62
CA HIS A 26 -10.67 -7.14 12.62
C HIS A 26 -10.17 -6.91 14.05
N LEU A 27 -8.92 -7.30 14.34
CA LEU A 27 -8.32 -7.19 15.67
C LEU A 27 -8.07 -5.73 16.08
N PHE A 28 -7.66 -4.88 15.14
CA PHE A 28 -7.39 -3.46 15.41
C PHE A 28 -8.63 -2.56 15.32
N ARG A 29 -9.84 -3.09 15.07
CA ARG A 29 -11.09 -2.30 15.13
C ARG A 29 -11.37 -1.69 16.51
N GLY A 30 -10.73 -2.19 17.57
CA GLY A 30 -10.89 -1.68 18.94
C GLY A 30 -9.76 -0.76 19.45
N THR A 31 -8.69 -0.54 18.67
CA THR A 31 -7.50 0.21 19.13
C THR A 31 -7.47 1.60 18.47
N ARG A 32 -6.95 2.64 19.16
CA ARG A 32 -6.80 4.00 18.61
C ARG A 32 -5.78 4.12 17.45
N VAL A 33 -5.08 3.04 17.09
CA VAL A 33 -4.01 3.07 16.10
C VAL A 33 -4.61 2.92 14.69
N PRO A 34 -4.24 3.79 13.72
CA PRO A 34 -4.69 3.66 12.33
C PRO A 34 -4.30 2.30 11.74
N TYR A 35 -5.28 1.61 11.16
CA TYR A 35 -5.07 0.28 10.58
C TYR A 35 -3.96 0.27 9.52
N THR A 36 -3.83 1.35 8.75
CA THR A 36 -2.81 1.52 7.71
C THR A 36 -1.38 1.44 8.25
N ILE A 37 -1.12 2.05 9.41
CA ILE A 37 0.20 2.03 10.05
C ILE A 37 0.52 0.63 10.56
N ALA A 38 -0.47 -0.05 11.17
CA ALA A 38 -0.30 -1.42 11.66
C ALA A 38 0.04 -2.38 10.50
N LEU A 39 -0.68 -2.28 9.38
CA LEU A 39 -0.39 -3.06 8.16
C LEU A 39 1.00 -2.77 7.60
N LEU A 40 1.43 -1.51 7.59
CA LEU A 40 2.76 -1.12 7.11
C LEU A 40 3.87 -1.71 8.00
N VAL A 41 3.76 -1.58 9.32
CA VAL A 41 4.74 -2.15 10.27
C VAL A 41 4.77 -3.66 10.16
N LEU A 42 3.61 -4.31 10.03
CA LEU A 42 3.51 -5.76 9.87
C LEU A 42 4.20 -6.24 8.58
N GLY A 43 3.99 -5.55 7.45
CA GLY A 43 4.66 -5.85 6.19
C GLY A 43 6.17 -5.67 6.25
N VAL A 44 6.65 -4.57 6.86
CA VAL A 44 8.08 -4.32 7.06
C VAL A 44 8.71 -5.38 7.97
N ALA A 45 8.02 -5.78 9.04
CA ALA A 45 8.48 -6.83 9.95
C ALA A 45 8.59 -8.18 9.23
N LEU A 46 7.60 -8.55 8.43
CA LEU A 46 7.59 -9.78 7.64
C LEU A 46 8.70 -9.80 6.59
N GLY A 47 8.91 -8.69 5.87
CA GLY A 47 9.99 -8.55 4.89
C GLY A 47 11.38 -8.57 5.54
N SER A 48 11.55 -7.92 6.69
CA SER A 48 12.81 -7.93 7.43
C SER A 48 13.15 -9.31 8.02
N LEU A 49 12.13 -10.07 8.43
CA LEU A 49 12.30 -11.43 8.95
C LEU A 49 12.70 -12.42 7.86
N GLU A 50 12.17 -12.27 6.64
CA GLU A 50 12.59 -13.03 5.47
C GLU A 50 14.07 -12.75 5.13
N TYR A 51 14.47 -11.48 5.09
CA TYR A 51 15.85 -11.09 4.81
C TYR A 51 16.88 -11.60 5.84
N ARG A 52 16.48 -11.74 7.12
CA ARG A 52 17.37 -12.20 8.20
C ARG A 52 17.54 -13.73 8.23
N THR A 53 16.60 -14.49 7.67
CA THR A 53 16.56 -15.95 7.81
C THR A 53 17.30 -16.61 6.65
N LYS A 54 18.55 -17.04 6.89
CA LYS A 54 19.42 -17.67 5.86
C LYS A 54 18.88 -18.99 5.30
N ASP A 55 17.98 -19.67 6.00
CA ASP A 55 17.32 -20.90 5.53
C ASP A 55 16.02 -20.66 4.74
N GLY A 56 15.58 -19.40 4.61
CA GLY A 56 14.36 -19.02 3.91
C GLY A 56 13.08 -19.44 4.65
N LEU A 57 12.02 -18.62 4.57
CA LEU A 57 10.70 -18.93 5.15
C LEU A 57 9.96 -20.08 4.39
N GLY A 58 10.68 -20.92 3.65
CA GLY A 58 10.13 -21.92 2.75
C GLY A 58 9.25 -21.31 1.65
N LYS A 59 8.11 -21.95 1.37
CA LYS A 59 7.14 -21.55 0.33
C LYS A 59 6.60 -20.11 0.50
N LEU A 60 6.48 -19.62 1.74
CA LEU A 60 6.04 -18.23 2.01
C LEU A 60 7.10 -17.19 1.62
N GLY A 61 8.39 -17.48 1.83
CA GLY A 61 9.48 -16.60 1.40
C GLY A 61 9.59 -16.56 -0.13
N ALA A 62 9.43 -17.71 -0.79
CA ALA A 62 9.38 -17.79 -2.25
C ALA A 62 8.21 -16.96 -2.83
N GLY A 63 7.01 -17.10 -2.27
CA GLY A 63 5.84 -16.31 -2.66
C GLY A 63 6.02 -14.80 -2.45
N MET A 64 6.61 -14.41 -1.30
CA MET A 64 6.93 -13.01 -1.02
C MET A 64 7.92 -12.42 -2.02
N ARG A 65 8.96 -13.18 -2.40
CA ARG A 65 9.98 -12.73 -3.34
C ARG A 65 9.45 -12.54 -4.76
N ILE A 66 8.49 -13.38 -5.19
CA ILE A 66 7.77 -13.21 -6.46
C ILE A 66 6.96 -11.91 -6.42
N TRP A 67 6.17 -11.71 -5.36
CA TRP A 67 5.36 -10.51 -5.19
C TRP A 67 6.20 -9.22 -5.09
N ALA A 68 7.37 -9.28 -4.44
CA ALA A 68 8.31 -8.17 -4.35
C ALA A 68 8.97 -7.83 -5.70
N ASN A 69 8.99 -8.76 -6.67
CA ASN A 69 9.50 -8.54 -8.01
C ASN A 69 8.44 -8.00 -8.98
N ILE A 70 7.15 -8.04 -8.61
CA ILE A 70 6.08 -7.45 -9.43
C ILE A 70 6.28 -5.94 -9.51
N ASN A 71 6.16 -5.39 -10.72
CA ASN A 71 6.27 -3.95 -10.92
C ASN A 71 5.18 -3.20 -10.13
N PRO A 72 5.56 -2.20 -9.33
CA PRO A 72 4.60 -1.44 -8.52
C PRO A 72 3.58 -0.69 -9.38
N ASP A 73 3.95 -0.28 -10.60
CA ASP A 73 3.05 0.39 -11.54
C ASP A 73 1.90 -0.51 -12.01
N LEU A 74 2.16 -1.81 -12.20
CA LEU A 74 1.12 -2.78 -12.55
C LEU A 74 0.14 -2.96 -11.39
N LEU A 75 0.66 -3.02 -10.16
CA LEU A 75 -0.14 -3.11 -8.95
C LEU A 75 -1.01 -1.87 -8.80
N LEU A 76 -0.43 -0.67 -8.94
CA LEU A 76 -1.16 0.59 -8.91
C LEU A 76 -2.22 0.63 -10.02
N ALA A 77 -1.87 0.30 -11.27
CA ALA A 77 -2.80 0.32 -12.39
C ALA A 77 -3.96 -0.68 -12.23
N ALA A 78 -3.74 -1.82 -11.56
CA ALA A 78 -4.78 -2.80 -11.29
C ALA A 78 -5.69 -2.40 -10.12
N PHE A 79 -5.13 -1.90 -9.02
CA PHE A 79 -5.90 -1.57 -7.82
C PHE A 79 -6.50 -0.16 -7.84
N LEU A 80 -5.87 0.81 -8.50
CA LEU A 80 -6.32 2.20 -8.50
C LEU A 80 -7.72 2.36 -9.12
N PRO A 81 -8.08 1.76 -10.26
CA PRO A 81 -9.44 1.84 -10.79
C PRO A 81 -10.49 1.25 -9.83
N ALA A 82 -10.18 0.10 -9.23
CA ALA A 82 -11.09 -0.55 -8.28
C ALA A 82 -11.26 0.28 -6.99
N LEU A 83 -10.17 0.77 -6.41
CA LEU A 83 -10.16 1.59 -5.19
C LEU A 83 -10.83 2.95 -5.41
N LEU A 84 -10.59 3.60 -6.56
CA LEU A 84 -11.23 4.86 -6.92
C LEU A 84 -12.74 4.65 -7.12
N PHE A 85 -13.15 3.59 -7.81
CA PHE A 85 -14.56 3.29 -8.02
C PHE A 85 -15.28 2.98 -6.70
N GLU A 86 -14.68 2.16 -5.83
CA GLU A 86 -15.21 1.86 -4.49
C GLU A 86 -15.41 3.15 -3.67
N SER A 87 -14.39 4.01 -3.64
CA SER A 87 -14.42 5.28 -2.89
C SER A 87 -15.44 6.26 -3.46
N ALA A 88 -15.54 6.37 -4.79
CA ALA A 88 -16.49 7.24 -5.46
C ALA A 88 -17.93 6.75 -5.33
N PHE A 89 -18.15 5.42 -5.37
CA PHE A 89 -19.48 4.82 -5.19
C PHE A 89 -20.01 5.00 -3.76
N SER A 90 -19.13 4.99 -2.75
CA SER A 90 -19.52 5.24 -1.37
C SER A 90 -19.87 6.72 -1.07
N MET A 91 -19.62 7.65 -1.99
CA MET A 91 -19.92 9.08 -1.83
C MET A 91 -21.31 9.45 -2.38
N GLU A 92 -22.04 10.29 -1.65
CA GLU A 92 -23.33 10.81 -2.11
C GLU A 92 -23.17 11.89 -3.19
N ALA A 93 -23.70 11.63 -4.39
CA ALA A 93 -23.64 12.56 -5.52
C ALA A 93 -24.25 13.95 -5.24
N HIS A 94 -25.21 14.03 -4.30
CA HIS A 94 -25.81 15.29 -3.89
C HIS A 94 -24.81 16.18 -3.12
N GLN A 95 -24.00 15.58 -2.24
CA GLN A 95 -22.96 16.30 -1.49
C GLN A 95 -21.82 16.76 -2.39
N ILE A 96 -21.43 15.93 -3.38
CA ILE A 96 -20.39 16.27 -4.36
C ILE A 96 -20.77 17.56 -5.09
N LYS A 97 -21.99 17.69 -5.62
CA LYS A 97 -22.39 18.88 -6.38
C LYS A 97 -22.32 20.18 -5.57
N LYS A 98 -22.66 20.13 -4.28
CA LYS A 98 -22.65 21.31 -3.40
C LYS A 98 -21.22 21.77 -3.06
N CYS A 99 -20.28 20.83 -2.96
CA CYS A 99 -18.89 21.10 -2.56
C CYS A 99 -17.86 20.94 -3.69
N MET A 100 -18.29 20.68 -4.93
CA MET A 100 -17.39 20.37 -6.06
C MET A 100 -16.36 21.45 -6.30
N ALA A 101 -16.78 22.72 -6.27
CA ALA A 101 -15.87 23.85 -6.44
C ALA A 101 -14.80 23.90 -5.34
N GLN A 102 -15.18 23.62 -4.09
CA GLN A 102 -14.24 23.58 -2.95
C GLN A 102 -13.32 22.36 -3.01
N MET A 103 -13.82 21.20 -3.41
CA MET A 103 -13.01 20.00 -3.62
C MET A 103 -12.00 20.21 -4.75
N LEU A 104 -12.40 20.83 -5.86
CA LEU A 104 -11.52 21.11 -6.99
C LEU A 104 -10.47 22.18 -6.64
N LEU A 105 -10.85 23.21 -5.87
CA LEU A 105 -9.92 24.22 -5.39
C LEU A 105 -8.96 23.62 -4.34
N LEU A 106 -9.40 22.68 -3.51
CA LEU A 106 -8.49 22.03 -2.55
C LEU A 106 -7.54 21.04 -3.26
N ALA A 107 -8.04 20.25 -4.21
CA ALA A 107 -7.25 19.26 -4.94
C ALA A 107 -6.32 19.87 -6.00
N GLY A 108 -6.73 20.96 -6.66
CA GLY A 108 -5.92 21.62 -7.68
C GLY A 108 -4.79 22.44 -7.05
N PRO A 109 -5.05 23.70 -6.65
CA PRO A 109 -4.01 24.55 -6.09
C PRO A 109 -3.45 24.04 -4.75
N GLY A 110 -4.23 23.35 -3.92
CA GLY A 110 -3.72 22.78 -2.66
C GLY A 110 -2.61 21.73 -2.88
N VAL A 111 -2.80 20.80 -3.83
CA VAL A 111 -1.79 19.78 -4.16
C VAL A 111 -0.59 20.39 -4.89
N LEU A 112 -0.81 21.36 -5.80
CA LEU A 112 0.29 22.07 -6.45
C LEU A 112 1.16 22.80 -5.44
N MET A 113 0.53 23.50 -4.49
CA MET A 113 1.24 24.24 -3.45
C MET A 113 1.97 23.30 -2.49
N SER A 114 1.36 22.20 -2.06
CA SER A 114 2.04 21.21 -1.20
C SER A 114 3.22 20.56 -1.90
N THR A 115 3.09 20.25 -3.20
CA THR A 115 4.18 19.66 -4.00
C THR A 115 5.33 20.66 -4.15
N PHE A 116 5.04 21.94 -4.39
CA PHE A 116 6.07 22.98 -4.47
C PHE A 116 6.79 23.20 -3.14
N LEU A 117 6.06 23.28 -2.03
CA LEU A 117 6.66 23.42 -0.70
C LEU A 117 7.49 22.20 -0.32
N LEU A 118 7.00 20.99 -0.56
CA LEU A 118 7.76 19.77 -0.28
C LEU A 118 9.01 19.68 -1.17
N GLY A 119 8.89 20.03 -2.45
CA GLY A 119 10.02 20.05 -3.38
C GLY A 119 11.10 21.06 -2.98
N THR A 120 10.71 22.27 -2.56
CA THR A 120 11.67 23.29 -2.08
C THR A 120 12.29 22.91 -0.73
N ALA A 121 11.52 22.36 0.20
CA ALA A 121 12.03 21.86 1.49
C ALA A 121 13.02 20.70 1.30
N LEU A 122 12.73 19.77 0.37
CA LEU A 122 13.64 18.68 0.02
C LEU A 122 14.95 19.22 -0.59
N LYS A 123 14.88 20.22 -1.47
CA LYS A 123 16.06 20.86 -2.06
C LYS A 123 16.91 21.62 -1.02
N LEU A 124 16.29 22.20 0.02
CA LEU A 124 17.00 22.89 1.10
C LEU A 124 17.60 21.93 2.14
N THR A 125 16.91 20.83 2.43
CA THR A 125 17.30 19.86 3.47
C THR A 125 18.29 18.83 2.94
N SER A 126 18.18 18.45 1.66
CA SER A 126 19.13 17.58 0.99
C SER A 126 20.22 18.48 0.40
N PRO A 127 21.44 18.53 0.97
CA PRO A 127 22.55 19.30 0.41
C PRO A 127 23.06 18.54 -0.81
N TYR A 128 22.34 18.64 -1.92
CA TYR A 128 22.81 18.23 -3.23
C TYR A 128 23.26 19.49 -3.97
N ASP A 129 24.56 19.56 -4.26
CA ASP A 129 25.02 20.11 -5.55
C ASP A 129 24.40 19.29 -6.70
#